data_AF-A0A7S1JJ51-F1
#
_entry.id   AF-A0A7S1JJ51-F1
#
_cell.length_a   1.000
_cell.length_b   1.000
_cell.length_c   1.000
_cell.angle_alpha   90.00
_cell.angle_beta   90.00
_cell.angle_gamma   90.00
#
_symmetry.space_group_name_H-M   'P 1'
#
loop_
_entity.id
_entity.type
_entity.pdbx_description
1 polymer ?
#
loop_
_entity_poly.entity_id
_entity_poly.type
_entity_poly.pdbx_seq_one_letter_code
_entity_poly.pdbx_strand_id
1 'polypeptide(L)'
;MEFCKDKLSRSVVQELRQMKQPPAASRIVLETLATLLSVPLTDTRPLAVRKVLALPNLADKLHTFDLNSVKKKDYQAIRRNLASHEWDETALETTKFVFLALWVRAVAMLLQTRKHMASPPVQTTLTFERAIREATIAKHPLGESREQCHRSRSKETE
;
A
#
# COMPACT_ATOMS: atom_id res chain seq x y z
N MET A 1 -7.30 -5.77 -0.66
CA MET A 1 -6.90 -4.85 0.43
C MET A 1 -8.11 -4.05 0.92
N GLU A 2 -8.98 -4.65 1.74
CA GLU A 2 -10.27 -4.04 2.14
C GLU A 2 -10.19 -2.71 2.92
N PHE A 3 -9.13 -2.49 3.71
CA PHE A 3 -8.95 -1.27 4.53
C PHE A 3 -9.12 0.05 3.76
N CYS A 4 -8.67 0.13 2.50
CA CYS A 4 -8.79 1.35 1.70
C CYS A 4 -10.15 1.52 1.04
N LYS A 5 -10.90 0.44 0.83
CA LYS A 5 -12.23 0.49 0.22
C LYS A 5 -13.21 1.18 1.17
N ASP A 6 -13.12 0.87 2.47
CA ASP A 6 -14.03 1.41 3.48
C ASP A 6 -13.69 2.86 3.87
N LYS A 7 -12.41 3.25 3.72
CA LYS A 7 -11.92 4.60 4.07
C LYS A 7 -11.94 5.56 2.88
N LEU A 8 -11.83 5.09 1.64
CA LEU A 8 -11.91 5.92 0.43
C LEU A 8 -13.36 6.17 0.02
N SER A 9 -14.08 6.94 0.84
CA SER A 9 -15.43 7.38 0.50
C SER A 9 -15.42 8.31 -0.73
N ARG A 10 -16.57 8.41 -1.42
CA ARG A 10 -16.74 9.37 -2.53
C ARG A 10 -16.47 10.81 -2.11
N SER A 11 -16.80 11.18 -0.85
CA SER A 11 -16.55 12.52 -0.31
C SER A 11 -15.06 12.80 -0.17
N VAL A 12 -14.24 11.86 0.29
CA VAL A 12 -12.78 12.03 0.40
C VAL A 12 -12.15 12.20 -0.99
N VAL A 13 -12.58 11.40 -1.97
CA VAL A 13 -12.11 11.55 -3.36
C VAL A 13 -12.49 12.91 -3.93
N GLN A 14 -13.71 13.39 -3.64
CA GLN A 14 -14.16 14.70 -4.08
C GLN A 14 -13.39 15.85 -3.42
N GLU A 15 -13.11 15.77 -2.12
CA GLU A 15 -12.26 16.73 -1.41
C GLU A 15 -10.86 16.80 -2.04
N LEU A 16 -10.24 15.63 -2.31
CA LEU A 16 -8.95 15.56 -2.98
C LEU A 16 -8.97 16.21 -4.38
N ARG A 17 -10.04 16.01 -5.16
CA ARG A 17 -10.20 16.64 -6.48
C ARG A 17 -10.34 18.16 -6.40
N GLN A 18 -10.94 18.67 -5.33
CA GLN A 18 -11.14 20.11 -5.13
C GLN A 18 -9.87 20.83 -4.65
N MET A 19 -8.86 20.11 -4.17
CA MET A 19 -7.58 20.70 -3.81
C MET A 19 -6.84 21.22 -5.05
N LYS A 20 -6.83 22.54 -5.22
CA LYS A 20 -6.07 23.20 -6.31
C LYS A 20 -4.59 22.84 -6.26
N GLN A 21 -4.03 22.75 -5.05
CA GLN A 21 -2.64 22.43 -4.78
C GLN A 21 -2.54 21.55 -3.52
N PRO A 22 -2.38 20.23 -3.66
CA PRO A 22 -2.16 19.37 -2.52
C PRO A 22 -0.82 19.66 -1.83
N PRO A 23 -0.72 19.54 -0.49
CA PRO A 23 0.54 19.60 0.24
C PRO A 23 1.57 18.62 -0.33
N ALA A 24 2.86 18.92 -0.19
CA ALA A 24 3.95 18.13 -0.77
C ALA A 24 3.85 16.63 -0.43
N ALA A 25 3.62 16.32 0.85
CA ALA A 25 3.43 14.95 1.34
C ALA A 25 2.28 14.21 0.63
N SER A 26 1.12 14.86 0.48
CA SER A 26 -0.02 14.32 -0.27
C SER A 26 0.30 14.11 -1.74
N ARG A 27 1.04 15.06 -2.33
CA ARG A 27 1.39 15.02 -3.75
C ARG A 27 2.27 13.83 -4.05
N ILE A 28 3.30 13.59 -3.24
CA ILE A 28 4.19 12.45 -3.44
C ILE A 28 3.48 11.11 -3.24
N VAL A 29 2.49 11.03 -2.33
CA VAL A 29 1.61 9.85 -2.21
C VAL A 29 0.82 9.62 -3.50
N LEU A 30 0.20 10.67 -4.05
CA LEU A 30 -0.62 10.56 -5.26
C LEU A 30 0.23 10.28 -6.52
N GLU A 31 1.45 10.81 -6.61
CA GLU A 31 2.42 10.47 -7.67
C GLU A 31 2.88 9.01 -7.58
N THR A 32 3.11 8.52 -6.37
CA THR A 32 3.43 7.11 -6.14
C THR A 32 2.25 6.21 -6.49
N LEU A 33 1.03 6.66 -6.20
CA LEU A 33 -0.19 5.96 -6.58
C LEU A 33 -0.39 5.93 -8.11
N ALA A 34 -0.04 7.02 -8.80
CA ALA A 34 -0.05 7.06 -10.26
C ALA A 34 0.88 5.99 -10.86
N THR A 35 2.07 5.87 -10.28
CA THR A 35 3.08 4.87 -10.68
C THR A 35 2.54 3.45 -10.48
N LEU A 36 1.96 3.17 -9.31
CA LEU A 36 1.37 1.86 -9.01
C LEU A 36 0.22 1.52 -9.97
N LEU A 37 -0.70 2.45 -10.21
CA LEU A 37 -1.85 2.27 -11.08
C LEU A 37 -1.51 2.37 -12.57
N SER A 38 -0.23 2.44 -12.93
CA SER A 38 0.25 2.59 -14.32
C SER A 38 -0.39 3.77 -15.06
N VAL A 39 -0.73 4.83 -14.33
CA VAL A 39 -1.21 6.10 -14.90
C VAL A 39 0.01 6.82 -15.47
N PRO A 40 0.01 7.16 -16.78
CA PRO A 40 1.14 7.84 -17.39
C PRO A 40 1.43 9.16 -16.66
N LEU A 41 2.62 9.23 -16.05
CA LEU A 41 3.19 10.48 -15.57
C LEU A 41 3.60 11.29 -16.81
N THR A 42 2.70 12.14 -17.32
CA THR A 42 3.07 13.14 -18.33
C THR A 42 4.06 14.15 -17.72
N ASP A 43 4.89 14.81 -18.54
CA ASP A 43 6.01 15.69 -18.11
C ASP A 43 5.69 16.68 -16.99
N THR A 44 4.43 17.07 -16.84
CA THR A 44 3.95 17.84 -15.70
C THR A 44 3.40 16.92 -14.59
N ARG A 45 4.19 16.71 -13.53
CA ARG A 45 3.78 15.98 -12.30
C ARG A 45 2.40 16.36 -11.74
N PRO A 46 1.98 17.65 -11.73
CA PRO A 46 0.65 18.03 -11.23
C PRO A 46 -0.52 17.43 -12.01
N LEU A 47 -0.34 17.15 -13.32
CA LEU A 47 -1.39 16.53 -14.14
C LEU A 47 -1.57 15.05 -13.82
N ALA A 48 -0.50 14.35 -13.43
CA ALA A 48 -0.57 12.94 -13.09
C ALA A 48 -1.39 12.71 -11.81
N VAL A 49 -1.20 13.56 -10.81
CA VAL A 49 -2.00 13.58 -9.57
C VAL A 49 -3.48 13.77 -9.86
N ARG A 50 -3.82 14.73 -10.74
CA ARG A 50 -5.20 14.97 -11.16
C ARG A 50 -5.79 13.79 -11.93
N LYS A 51 -5.00 13.14 -12.79
CA LYS A 51 -5.44 11.94 -13.54
C LYS A 51 -5.76 10.77 -12.61
N VAL A 52 -4.96 10.53 -11.59
CA VAL A 52 -5.24 9.49 -10.57
C VAL A 52 -6.55 9.76 -9.86
N LEU A 53 -6.76 11.00 -9.42
CA LEU A 53 -8.00 11.38 -8.74
C LEU A 53 -9.20 11.33 -9.70
N ALA A 54 -9.00 11.61 -10.99
CA ALA A 54 -10.02 11.53 -12.02
C ALA A 54 -10.35 10.10 -12.47
N LEU A 55 -9.60 9.08 -12.02
CA LEU A 55 -9.89 7.70 -12.37
C LEU A 55 -11.33 7.34 -11.92
N PRO A 56 -12.18 6.83 -12.84
CA PRO A 56 -13.43 6.23 -12.42
C PRO A 56 -13.09 5.01 -11.55
N ASN A 57 -13.85 4.84 -10.47
CA ASN A 57 -13.74 3.68 -9.59
C ASN A 57 -12.33 3.50 -8.98
N LEU A 58 -11.69 4.59 -8.54
CA LEU A 58 -10.38 4.56 -7.87
C LEU A 58 -10.37 3.54 -6.71
N ALA A 59 -11.42 3.52 -5.88
CA ALA A 59 -11.55 2.56 -4.77
C ALA A 59 -11.48 1.11 -5.26
N ASP A 60 -12.21 0.78 -6.32
CA ASP A 60 -12.20 -0.57 -6.89
C ASP A 60 -10.83 -0.91 -7.49
N LYS A 61 -10.17 0.03 -8.16
CA LYS A 61 -8.80 -0.16 -8.68
C LYS A 61 -7.78 -0.45 -7.58
N LEU A 62 -7.88 0.22 -6.43
CA LEU A 62 -7.02 -0.07 -5.27
C LEU A 62 -7.35 -1.43 -4.66
N HIS A 63 -8.62 -1.83 -4.70
CA HIS A 63 -9.07 -3.10 -4.17
C HIS A 63 -8.60 -4.29 -5.02
N THR A 64 -8.75 -4.18 -6.35
CA THR A 64 -8.39 -5.20 -7.34
C THR A 64 -6.96 -5.06 -7.84
N PHE A 65 -6.12 -4.31 -7.12
CA PHE A 65 -4.74 -4.06 -7.52
C PHE A 65 -3.94 -5.36 -7.55
N ASP A 66 -3.33 -5.66 -8.70
CA ASP A 66 -2.48 -6.84 -8.89
C ASP A 66 -1.01 -6.47 -8.64
N LEU A 67 -0.40 -7.08 -7.62
CA LEU A 67 1.01 -6.91 -7.33
C LEU A 67 1.92 -7.43 -8.46
N ASN A 68 1.44 -8.38 -9.27
CA ASN A 68 2.20 -8.95 -10.39
C ASN A 68 2.31 -8.03 -11.60
N SER A 69 1.43 -7.03 -11.72
CA SER A 69 1.50 -6.07 -12.81
C SER A 69 2.62 -5.05 -12.63
N VAL A 70 3.22 -4.95 -11.43
CA VAL A 70 4.24 -3.95 -11.13
C VAL A 70 5.61 -4.36 -11.69
N LYS A 71 6.14 -3.54 -12.60
CA LYS A 71 7.46 -3.77 -13.21
C LYS A 71 8.57 -3.28 -12.28
N LYS A 72 9.77 -3.84 -12.45
CA LYS A 72 10.96 -3.46 -11.66
C LYS A 72 11.26 -1.96 -11.72
N LYS A 73 11.09 -1.34 -12.90
CA LYS A 73 11.29 0.11 -13.08
C LYS A 73 10.31 0.95 -12.23
N ASP A 74 9.07 0.50 -12.13
CA ASP A 74 8.02 1.19 -11.39
C ASP A 74 8.26 1.03 -9.88
N TYR A 75 8.69 -0.17 -9.46
CA TYR A 75 9.14 -0.40 -8.09
C TYR A 75 10.32 0.49 -7.68
N GLN A 76 11.32 0.69 -8.55
CA GLN A 76 12.42 1.61 -8.26
C GLN A 76 11.94 3.06 -8.13
N ALA A 77 10.97 3.48 -8.94
CA ALA A 77 10.37 4.81 -8.80
C ALA A 77 9.61 4.94 -7.47
N ILE A 78 8.83 3.93 -7.08
CA ILE A 78 8.13 3.89 -5.79
C ILE A 78 9.13 4.00 -4.62
N ARG A 79 10.25 3.27 -4.67
CA ARG A 79 11.29 3.37 -3.63
C ARG A 79 11.90 4.76 -3.52
N ARG A 80 12.18 5.42 -4.66
CA ARG A 80 12.69 6.80 -4.65
C ARG A 80 11.70 7.76 -4.02
N ASN A 81 10.40 7.60 -4.30
CA ASN A 81 9.38 8.45 -3.70
C ASN A 81 9.26 8.22 -2.18
N LEU A 82 9.30 6.96 -1.73
CA LEU A 82 9.24 6.61 -0.31
C LEU A 82 10.49 7.07 0.47
N ALA A 83 11.63 7.22 -0.19
CA ALA A 83 12.87 7.72 0.40
C ALA A 83 13.01 9.26 0.27
N SER A 84 12.05 9.93 -0.37
CA SER A 84 12.09 11.38 -0.54
C SER A 84 11.82 12.09 0.78
N HIS A 85 12.48 13.21 1.01
CA HIS A 85 12.17 14.12 2.12
C HIS A 85 10.74 14.69 2.05
N GLU A 86 10.12 14.67 0.86
CA GLU A 86 8.71 15.06 0.72
C GLU A 86 7.75 13.99 1.28
N TRP A 87 8.20 12.75 1.49
CA TRP A 87 7.44 11.71 2.19
C TRP A 87 7.55 11.92 3.70
N ASP A 88 6.86 12.94 4.19
CA ASP A 88 6.78 13.25 5.61
C ASP A 88 5.61 12.51 6.26
N GLU A 89 5.92 11.43 6.99
CA GLU A 89 4.92 10.59 7.67
C GLU A 89 4.15 11.37 8.75
N THR A 90 4.81 12.30 9.46
CA THR A 90 4.17 13.14 10.47
C THR A 90 3.15 14.07 9.83
N ALA A 91 3.53 14.71 8.71
CA ALA A 91 2.59 15.53 7.96
C ALA A 91 1.43 14.69 7.43
N LEU A 92 1.68 13.47 6.92
CA LEU A 92 0.65 12.57 6.39
C LEU A 92 -0.35 12.11 7.45
N GLU A 93 0.08 11.87 8.69
CA GLU A 93 -0.80 11.45 9.80
C GLU A 93 -1.90 12.47 10.09
N THR A 94 -1.61 13.76 9.89
CA THR A 94 -2.60 14.84 10.08
C THR A 94 -3.60 14.96 8.92
N THR A 95 -3.37 14.23 7.82
CA THR A 95 -4.20 14.34 6.63
C THR A 95 -5.34 13.33 6.61
N LYS A 96 -6.46 13.73 6.02
CA LYS A 96 -7.62 12.84 5.79
C LYS A 96 -7.31 11.66 4.85
N PHE A 97 -6.18 11.64 4.16
CA PHE A 97 -5.79 10.63 3.17
C PHE A 97 -4.57 9.80 3.60
N VAL A 98 -4.24 9.80 4.90
CA VAL A 98 -3.20 8.93 5.49
C VAL A 98 -3.34 7.46 5.07
N PHE A 99 -4.57 6.98 4.88
CA PHE A 99 -4.82 5.60 4.46
C PHE A 99 -4.28 5.27 3.06
N LEU A 100 -4.18 6.26 2.14
CA LEU A 100 -3.54 6.06 0.84
C LEU A 100 -2.03 5.89 0.99
N ALA A 101 -1.41 6.68 1.88
CA ALA A 101 0.01 6.53 2.19
C ALA A 101 0.31 5.15 2.79
N LEU A 102 -0.50 4.71 3.76
CA LEU A 102 -0.42 3.38 4.36
C LEU A 102 -0.56 2.27 3.32
N TRP A 103 -1.51 2.41 2.38
CA TRP A 103 -1.70 1.46 1.30
C TRP A 103 -0.48 1.36 0.38
N VAL A 104 0.03 2.50 -0.08
CA VAL A 104 1.23 2.57 -0.91
C VAL A 104 2.42 1.90 -0.21
N ARG A 105 2.57 2.16 1.09
CA ARG A 105 3.64 1.58 1.91
C ARG A 105 3.52 0.07 2.04
N ALA A 106 2.31 -0.43 2.35
CA ALA A 106 2.03 -1.85 2.45
C ALA A 106 2.31 -2.57 1.13
N VAL A 107 1.88 -1.99 0.00
CA VAL A 107 2.18 -2.51 -1.34
C VAL A 107 3.69 -2.55 -1.59
N ALA A 108 4.43 -1.49 -1.27
CA ALA A 108 5.88 -1.46 -1.45
C ALA A 108 6.61 -2.53 -0.62
N MET A 109 6.16 -2.80 0.61
CA MET A 109 6.69 -3.88 1.45
C MET A 109 6.40 -5.27 0.85
N LEU A 110 5.18 -5.50 0.35
CA LEU A 110 4.80 -6.74 -0.33
C LEU A 110 5.57 -6.94 -1.64
N LEU A 111 5.92 -5.86 -2.34
CA LEU A 111 6.77 -5.93 -3.52
C LEU A 111 8.21 -6.27 -3.17
N GLN A 112 8.71 -5.79 -2.03
CA GLN A 112 10.08 -6.03 -1.58
C GLN A 112 10.36 -7.51 -1.28
N THR A 113 9.38 -8.25 -0.76
CA THR A 113 9.53 -9.68 -0.44
C THR A 113 9.64 -10.57 -1.69
N ARG A 114 9.46 -10.00 -2.90
CA ARG A 114 9.56 -10.74 -4.16
C ARG A 114 11.01 -10.88 -4.60
N LYS A 115 11.39 -12.10 -4.98
CA LYS A 115 12.76 -12.50 -5.40
C LYS A 115 13.39 -11.58 -6.46
N HIS A 116 12.59 -11.04 -7.39
CA HIS A 116 13.09 -10.18 -8.47
C HIS A 116 13.17 -8.68 -8.12
N MET A 117 12.71 -8.31 -6.92
CA MET A 117 12.72 -6.95 -6.39
C MET A 117 13.74 -6.77 -5.26
N ALA A 118 14.66 -7.73 -5.09
CA ALA A 118 15.69 -7.74 -4.04
C ALA A 118 16.41 -6.38 -3.97
N SER A 119 16.08 -5.61 -2.93
CA SER A 119 16.58 -4.27 -2.68
C SER A 119 16.56 -4.03 -1.18
N PRO A 120 17.42 -3.14 -0.65
CA PRO A 120 17.48 -2.88 0.78
C PRO A 120 16.12 -2.39 1.31
N PRO A 121 15.77 -2.74 2.56
CA PRO A 121 14.50 -2.39 3.16
C PRO A 121 14.23 -0.90 3.10
N VAL A 122 13.01 -0.58 2.69
CA VAL A 122 12.53 0.80 2.73
C VAL A 122 12.32 1.14 4.20
N GLN A 123 13.12 2.08 4.74
CA GLN A 123 13.07 2.46 6.16
C GLN A 123 11.68 3.01 6.53
N THR A 124 11.01 2.36 7.47
CA THR A 124 9.67 2.71 8.00
C THR A 124 9.84 3.36 9.36
N THR A 125 9.02 4.37 9.70
CA THR A 125 8.89 4.77 11.10
C THR A 125 7.98 3.80 11.86
N LEU A 126 8.17 3.72 13.19
CA LEU A 126 7.46 2.78 14.07
C LEU A 126 5.93 2.94 14.03
N THR A 127 5.42 4.15 13.78
CA THR A 127 3.98 4.43 13.76
C THR A 127 3.31 3.77 12.55
N PHE A 128 3.93 3.87 11.37
CA PHE A 128 3.46 3.22 10.15
C PHE A 128 3.63 1.70 10.22
N GLU A 129 4.71 1.18 10.81
CA GLU A 129 4.87 -0.26 10.98
C GLU A 129 3.75 -0.88 11.82
N ARG A 130 3.37 -0.21 12.92
CA ARG A 130 2.28 -0.68 13.79
C ARG A 130 0.95 -0.69 13.04
N ALA A 131 0.59 0.42 12.39
CA ALA A 131 -0.65 0.53 11.64
C ALA A 131 -0.75 -0.50 10.50
N ILE A 132 0.36 -0.76 9.80
CA ILE A 132 0.42 -1.77 8.74
C ILE A 132 0.33 -3.19 9.33
N ARG A 133 1.03 -3.47 10.44
CA ARG A 133 0.94 -4.78 11.12
C ARG A 133 -0.48 -5.05 11.60
N GLU A 134 -1.13 -4.10 12.25
CA GLU A 134 -2.53 -4.25 12.71
C GLU A 134 -3.48 -4.49 11.52
N ALA A 135 -3.32 -3.74 10.42
CA ALA A 135 -4.11 -3.92 9.20
C ALA A 135 -3.81 -5.26 8.46
N THR A 136 -2.62 -5.84 8.67
CA THR A 136 -2.19 -7.11 8.06
C THR A 136 -2.57 -8.32 8.92
N ILE A 137 -2.45 -8.22 10.25
CA ILE A 137 -2.82 -9.26 11.23
C ILE A 137 -4.32 -9.55 11.18
N ALA A 138 -5.15 -8.53 10.94
CA ALA A 138 -6.59 -8.71 10.73
C ALA A 138 -6.96 -9.64 9.54
N LYS A 139 -5.99 -10.01 8.69
CA LYS A 139 -6.19 -10.88 7.51
C LYS A 139 -5.57 -12.26 7.60
N HIS A 140 -4.76 -12.50 8.63
CA HIS A 140 -4.28 -13.82 8.97
C HIS A 140 -4.54 -14.01 10.46
N PRO A 141 -5.69 -14.59 10.87
CA PRO A 141 -5.62 -15.44 12.03
C PRO A 141 -4.61 -16.51 11.63
N LEU A 142 -3.39 -16.41 12.14
CA LEU A 142 -2.54 -17.58 12.26
C LEU A 142 -3.40 -18.57 13.02
N GLY A 143 -3.98 -19.51 12.29
CA GLY A 143 -4.63 -20.65 12.85
C GLY A 143 -3.61 -21.32 13.75
N GLU A 144 -3.72 -21.03 15.04
CA GLU A 144 -3.38 -21.98 16.06
C GLU A 144 -4.18 -23.25 15.77
N SER A 145 -3.55 -24.19 15.07
CA SER A 145 -3.83 -25.61 15.24
C SER A 145 -2.56 -26.21 15.81
N ARG A 146 -2.30 -25.83 17.06
CA ARG A 146 -1.66 -26.73 18.00
C ARG A 146 -2.70 -27.77 18.40
N GLU A 147 -2.23 -29.01 18.45
CA GLU A 147 -2.82 -30.17 19.13
C GLU A 147 -4.02 -30.86 18.45
N GLN A 148 -3.70 -31.93 17.72
CA GLN A 148 -4.27 -33.21 18.15
C GLN A 148 -3.26 -34.35 18.03
N CYS A 149 -2.75 -34.70 19.21
CA CYS A 149 -2.08 -35.94 19.52
C CYS A 149 -2.99 -37.13 19.16
N HIS A 150 -2.65 -37.88 18.10
CA HIS A 150 -3.11 -39.26 17.97
C HIS A 150 -1.91 -40.20 18.11
N ARG A 151 -1.63 -40.48 19.38
CA ARG A 151 -0.86 -41.62 19.84
C ARG A 151 -1.66 -42.89 19.56
N SER A 152 -1.49 -43.49 18.39
CA SER A 152 -1.94 -44.87 18.14
C SER A 152 -0.78 -45.81 18.48
N ARG A 153 -0.75 -46.22 19.75
CA ARG A 153 0.01 -47.37 20.24
C ARG A 153 -0.98 -48.52 20.40
N SER A 154 -0.86 -49.56 19.57
CA SER A 154 -1.36 -50.95 19.71
C SER A 154 -1.27 -51.57 18.31
N LYS A 155 -0.81 -52.80 18.04
CA LYS A 155 -0.34 -53.95 18.82
C LYS A 155 0.33 -54.91 17.80
N GLU A 156 1.13 -55.86 18.31
CA GLU A 156 1.31 -57.29 17.90
C GLU A 156 0.77 -57.71 16.51
N THR A 157 1.41 -58.55 15.69
CA THR A 157 2.34 -59.69 15.89
C THR A 157 2.58 -60.25 14.49
N GLU A 158 3.81 -60.68 14.17
CA GLU A 158 4.13 -61.94 13.49
C GLU A 158 5.61 -62.25 13.70
#